data_AF-A0A351ETB1-F1
#
_entry.id   AF-A0A351ETB1-F1
#
_cell.length_a   1.000
_cell.length_b   1.000
_cell.length_c   1.000
_cell.angle_alpha   90.00
_cell.angle_beta   90.00
_cell.angle_gamma   90.00
#
_symmetry.space_group_name_H-M   'P 1'
#
loop_
_entity.id
_entity.type
_entity.pdbx_description
1 polymer ?
#
loop_
_entity_poly.entity_id
_entity_poly.type
_entity_poly.pdbx_seq_one_letter_code
_entity_poly.pdbx_strand_id
1 'polypeptide(L)' 'VVSWKLCLETKSPIAENVEVFGSHSGMGFNTAVAYVIADRLSQPVANWRRFRPPLLLRGLYPRAKNYRG' A
#
# COMPACT_ATOMS: atom_id res chain seq x y z
N VAL A 1 -0.94 19.26 -5.76
CA VAL A 1 -1.43 18.19 -4.85
C VAL A 1 -2.89 17.92 -5.20
N VAL A 2 -3.24 16.67 -5.52
CA VAL A 2 -4.63 16.25 -5.81
C VAL A 2 -5.22 15.48 -4.62
N SER A 3 -6.55 15.31 -4.60
CA SER A 3 -7.20 14.51 -3.58
C SER A 3 -6.79 13.03 -3.70
N TRP A 4 -6.19 12.48 -2.64
CA TRP A 4 -5.79 11.07 -2.57
C TRP A 4 -6.96 10.10 -2.78
N LYS A 5 -8.21 10.53 -2.51
CA LYS A 5 -9.41 9.72 -2.73
C LYS A 5 -9.61 9.34 -4.20
N LEU A 6 -9.09 10.16 -5.12
CA LEU A 6 -9.11 9.87 -6.56
C LEU A 6 -8.08 8.79 -6.94
N CYS A 7 -7.05 8.58 -6.12
CA CYS A 7 -6.04 7.56 -6.31
C CYS A 7 -6.42 6.20 -5.68
N LEU A 8 -7.61 6.12 -5.05
CA LEU A 8 -8.11 4.85 -4.53
C LEU A 8 -8.53 3.96 -5.68
N GLU A 9 -8.00 2.75 -5.75
CA GLU A 9 -8.46 1.76 -6.73
C GLU A 9 -9.57 0.87 -6.23
N THR A 10 -10.38 0.40 -7.18
CA THR A 10 -11.39 -0.60 -6.89
C THR A 10 -10.68 -1.91 -6.56
N LYS A 11 -11.07 -2.53 -5.43
CA LYS A 11 -10.51 -3.81 -5.02
C LYS A 11 -10.75 -4.84 -6.12
N SER A 12 -9.71 -5.59 -6.48
CA SER A 12 -9.79 -6.69 -7.44
C SER A 12 -9.02 -7.91 -6.93
N PRO A 13 -9.07 -9.05 -7.62
CA PRO A 13 -8.27 -10.23 -7.25
C PRO A 13 -6.77 -9.97 -7.25
N ILE A 14 -6.29 -8.96 -8.00
CA ILE A 14 -4.86 -8.65 -8.18
C ILE A 14 -4.50 -7.19 -7.85
N ALA A 15 -5.43 -6.42 -7.28
CA ALA A 15 -5.24 -5.02 -6.92
C ALA A 15 -5.78 -4.73 -5.52
N GLU A 16 -5.01 -3.94 -4.76
CA GLU A 16 -5.40 -3.47 -3.44
C GLU A 16 -4.81 -2.09 -3.15
N ASN A 17 -5.43 -1.34 -2.23
CA ASN A 17 -4.90 -0.10 -1.71
C ASN A 17 -4.20 -0.38 -0.38
N VAL A 18 -2.98 0.13 -0.20
CA VAL A 18 -2.23 0.06 1.06
C VAL A 18 -2.11 1.46 1.63
N GLU A 19 -2.54 1.63 2.88
CA GLU A 19 -2.44 2.90 3.59
C GLU A 19 -1.10 3.00 4.33
N VAL A 20 -0.49 4.19 4.32
CA VAL A 20 0.79 4.49 4.96
C VAL A 20 0.74 5.87 5.61
N PHE A 21 1.52 6.08 6.67
CA PHE A 21 1.73 7.42 7.22
C PHE A 21 2.72 8.21 6.39
N GLY A 22 2.41 9.45 6.04
CA GLY A 22 3.33 10.35 5.34
C GLY A 22 2.63 11.52 4.66
N SER A 23 3.41 12.46 4.14
CA SER A 23 2.91 13.52 3.28
C SER A 23 2.95 13.09 1.80
N HIS A 24 2.16 13.75 0.95
CA HIS A 24 2.17 13.48 -0.48
C HIS A 24 3.55 13.67 -1.11
N SER A 25 4.21 14.80 -0.82
CA SER A 25 5.55 15.10 -1.34
C SER A 25 6.63 14.20 -0.76
N GLY A 26 6.44 13.70 0.47
CA GLY A 26 7.37 12.78 1.12
C GLY A 26 7.19 11.32 0.71
N MET A 27 6.15 10.99 -0.06
CA MET A 27 5.79 9.60 -0.38
C MET A 27 6.88 8.88 -1.18
N GLY A 28 7.57 9.59 -2.09
CA GLY A 28 8.65 9.00 -2.90
C GLY A 28 9.88 8.56 -2.09
N PHE A 29 10.08 9.12 -0.89
CA PHE A 29 11.18 8.78 0.01
C PHE A 29 10.71 8.02 1.25
N ASN A 30 9.44 7.62 1.29
CA ASN A 30 8.86 6.95 2.44
C ASN A 30 9.24 5.46 2.45
N THR A 31 9.88 5.01 3.53
CA THR A 31 10.35 3.63 3.67
C THR A 31 9.21 2.62 3.69
N ALA A 32 8.04 2.96 4.25
CA ALA A 32 6.86 2.10 4.24
C ALA A 32 6.33 1.89 2.81
N VAL A 33 6.38 2.94 1.97
CA VAL A 33 6.02 2.87 0.54
C VAL A 33 7.03 2.02 -0.23
N ALA A 34 8.33 2.29 -0.04
CA ALA A 34 9.39 1.53 -0.68
C ALA A 34 9.30 0.04 -0.36
N TYR A 35 8.99 -0.31 0.89
CA TYR A 35 8.81 -1.70 1.30
C TYR A 35 7.60 -2.37 0.62
N VAL A 36 6.46 -1.67 0.49
CA VAL A 36 5.28 -2.21 -0.24
C VAL A 36 5.63 -2.48 -1.70
N ILE A 37 6.34 -1.55 -2.35
CA ILE A 37 6.80 -1.71 -3.74
C ILE A 37 7.74 -2.92 -3.85
N ALA A 38 8.71 -3.05 -2.95
CA ALA A 38 9.64 -4.17 -2.93
C ALA A 38 8.91 -5.51 -2.72
N ASP A 39 7.95 -5.58 -1.78
CA ASP A 39 7.10 -6.75 -1.57
C ASP A 39 6.36 -7.13 -2.86
N ARG A 40 5.74 -6.16 -3.55
CA ARG A 40 5.08 -6.38 -4.85
C ARG A 40 6.02 -6.91 -5.91
N LEU A 41 7.17 -6.29 -6.08
CA LEU A 41 8.16 -6.68 -7.09
C LEU A 41 8.79 -8.05 -6.79
N SER A 42 8.79 -8.49 -5.53
CA SER A 42 9.27 -9.82 -5.15
C SER A 42 8.30 -10.96 -5.48
N GLN A 43 7.03 -10.66 -5.75
CA GLN A 43 6.00 -11.67 -6.03
C GLN A 43 6.06 -12.15 -7.48
N PRO A 44 5.97 -13.47 -7.74
CA PRO A 44 5.76 -13.99 -9.09
C PRO A 44 4.40 -13.54 -9.64
N VAL A 45 4.32 -13.24 -10.94
CA VAL A 45 3.09 -12.79 -11.61
C VAL A 45 1.91 -13.74 -11.39
N ALA A 46 2.16 -15.06 -11.42
CA ALA A 46 1.13 -16.08 -11.24
C ALA A 46 0.69 -16.29 -9.78
N ASN A 47 1.40 -15.72 -8.80
CA ASN A 47 1.16 -15.95 -7.38
C ASN A 47 1.05 -14.64 -6.61
N TRP A 48 0.14 -13.78 -7.11
CA TRP A 48 -0.17 -12.52 -6.44
C TRP A 48 -0.74 -12.76 -5.04
N ARG A 49 -0.24 -12.01 -4.07
CA ARG A 49 -0.64 -12.08 -2.67
C ARG A 49 -0.81 -10.68 -2.09
N ARG A 50 -1.86 -10.52 -1.30
CA ARG A 50 -2.11 -9.27 -0.56
C ARG A 50 -0.96 -8.94 0.39
N PHE A 51 -0.70 -7.66 0.56
CA PHE A 51 0.32 -7.11 1.44
C PHE A 51 0.05 -7.48 2.88
N ARG A 52 1.07 -8.03 3.52
CA ARG A 52 1.06 -8.33 4.94
C ARG A 52 2.36 -7.78 5.52
N PRO A 53 2.31 -6.64 6.22
CA PRO A 53 3.52 -6.10 6.81
C PRO A 53 4.08 -7.09 7.84
N PRO A 54 5.40 -7.31 7.86
CA PRO A 54 6.05 -8.09 8.91
C PRO A 54 5.71 -7.52 10.30
N LEU A 55 5.76 -8.37 11.33
CA LEU A 55 5.41 -7.98 12.70
C LEU A 55 6.18 -6.73 13.16
N LEU A 56 7.47 -6.63 12.83
CA LEU A 56 8.32 -5.49 13.19
C LEU A 56 7.93 -4.17 12.50
N LEU A 57 7.35 -4.23 11.29
CA LEU A 57 7.00 -3.05 10.50
C LEU A 57 5.51 -2.71 10.60
N ARG A 58 4.72 -3.53 11.29
CA ARG A 58 3.26 -3.39 11.34
C ARG A 58 2.79 -2.03 11.87
N GLY A 59 3.57 -1.39 12.74
CA GLY A 59 3.28 -0.05 13.25
C GLY A 59 3.33 1.07 12.21
N LEU A 60 4.01 0.85 11.07
CA LEU A 60 4.10 1.83 9.98
C LEU A 60 2.86 1.84 9.08
N TYR A 61 2.01 0.82 9.19
CA TYR A 61 0.85 0.63 8.33
C TYR A 61 -0.43 0.76 9.15
N PRO A 62 -1.18 1.87 9.01
CA PRO A 62 -2.49 1.99 9.65
C PRO A 62 -3.45 0.91 9.12
N ARG A 63 -4.47 0.63 9.92
CA ARG A 63 -5.52 -0.31 9.53
C ARG A 63 -6.30 0.30 8.37
N ALA A 64 -6.12 -0.25 7.17
CA ALA A 64 -6.80 0.20 5.98
C ALA A 64 -8.32 0.24 6.24
N LYS A 65 -8.90 1.44 6.24
CA LYS A 65 -10.35 1.58 6.34
C LYS A 65 -10.97 1.26 4.97
N ASN A 66 -12.20 0.78 4.95
CA ASN A 66 -12.93 0.58 3.70
C ASN A 66 -13.34 1.95 3.15
N TYR A 67 -12.45 2.59 2.39
CA TYR A 67 -12.67 3.92 1.82
C TYR A 67 -13.58 3.91 0.57
N ARG A 68 -13.78 2.74 -0.03
CA ARG A 68 -14.81 2.45 -1.05
C ARG A 68 -15.65 1.28 -0.53
N GLY A 69 -16.57 1.60 0.38
CA GLY A 69 -17.70 0.75 0.73
C GLY A 69 -18.90 1.15 -0.13
#